data_AF-A0A1M6TZU6-F1
#
_entry.id   AF-A0A1M6TZU6-F1
#
_cell.length_a   1.000
_cell.length_b   1.000
_cell.length_c   1.000
_cell.angle_alpha   90.00
_cell.angle_beta   90.00
_cell.angle_gamma   90.00
#
_symmetry.space_group_name_H-M   'P 1'
#
loop_
_entity.id
_entity.type
_entity.pdbx_description
1 polymer ?
#
loop_
_entity_poly.entity_id
_entity_poly.type
_entity_poly.pdbx_seq_one_letter_code
_entity_poly.pdbx_strand_id
1 'polypeptide(L)' 'KSYDITPSMSRRANPYDNAMAENFFSILKAECIYRHKPASFCEANEMIDRYIYFYNHERIQLKTGEPPLTRRLST' A
#
# COMPACT_ATOMS: atom_id res chain seq x y z
N LYS A 1 -15.65 9.97 18.34
CA LYS A 1 -15.56 8.49 18.42
C LYS A 1 -16.78 7.92 17.69
N SER A 2 -16.70 7.78 16.37
CA SER A 2 -17.83 7.35 15.53
C SER A 2 -17.67 5.93 14.96
N TYR A 3 -16.45 5.37 14.99
CA TYR A 3 -16.11 4.09 14.36
C TYR A 3 -15.52 3.06 15.35
N ASP A 4 -15.51 3.37 16.65
CA ASP A 4 -14.94 2.53 17.71
C ASP A 4 -13.48 2.05 17.47
N ILE A 5 -12.69 2.87 16.77
CA ILE A 5 -11.28 2.60 16.50
C ILE A 5 -10.44 3.18 17.63
N THR A 6 -9.58 2.36 18.24
CA THR A 6 -8.56 2.81 19.18
C THR A 6 -7.32 3.26 18.41
N PRO A 7 -6.96 4.56 18.43
CA PRO A 7 -5.75 5.03 17.79
C PRO A 7 -4.52 4.49 18.56
N SER A 8 -3.61 3.84 17.85
CA SER A 8 -2.33 3.38 18.38
C SER A 8 -1.21 4.10 17.64
N MET A 9 -0.40 4.87 18.37
CA MET A 9 0.76 5.57 17.82
C MET A 9 2.03 4.85 18.25
N SER A 10 2.99 4.72 17.34
CA SER A 10 4.31 4.19 17.67
C SER A 10 5.01 5.09 18.69
N ARG A 11 5.91 4.50 19.47
CA ARG A 11 6.79 5.28 20.36
C ARG A 11 7.69 6.17 19.52
N ARG A 12 8.04 7.35 20.04
CA ARG A 12 9.03 8.22 19.40
C ARG A 12 10.32 7.43 19.16
N ALA A 13 10.91 7.61 17.99
CA ALA A 13 12.13 6.93 17.53
C ALA A 13 12.01 5.39 17.32
N ASN A 14 10.80 4.84 17.11
CA ASN A 14 10.63 3.47 16.64
C ASN A 14 10.24 3.41 15.14
N PRO A 15 11.21 3.27 14.21
CA PRO A 15 10.91 3.20 12.78
C PRO A 15 10.29 1.86 12.35
N TYR A 16 10.46 0.78 13.14
CA TYR A 16 9.98 -0.55 12.77
C TYR A 16 8.47 -0.62 12.62
N ASP A 17 7.72 0.11 13.45
CA ASP A 17 6.26 0.16 13.39
C ASP A 17 5.77 0.76 12.06
N ASN A 18 6.58 1.60 11.42
CA ASN A 18 6.27 2.24 10.13
C ASN A 18 6.89 1.51 8.91
N ALA A 19 7.81 0.56 9.14
CA ALA A 19 8.61 -0.05 8.08
C ALA A 19 7.76 -0.71 6.98
N MET A 20 6.62 -1.30 7.33
CA MET A 20 5.70 -1.90 6.35
C MET A 20 5.07 -0.86 5.43
N ALA A 21 4.69 0.29 5.95
CA ALA A 21 4.16 1.39 5.16
C ALA A 21 5.24 2.02 4.29
N GLU A 22 6.45 2.24 4.84
CA GLU A 22 7.60 2.76 4.09
C GLU A 22 8.00 1.85 2.93
N ASN A 23 7.99 0.54 3.15
CA ASN A 23 8.24 -0.45 2.10
C ASN A 23 7.19 -0.35 0.99
N PHE A 24 5.90 -0.30 1.34
CA PHE A 24 4.84 -0.10 0.35
C PHE A 24 5.03 1.18 -0.48
N PHE A 25 5.29 2.32 0.18
CA PHE A 25 5.48 3.59 -0.52
C PHE A 25 6.73 3.61 -1.41
N SER A 26 7.79 2.90 -1.01
CA SER A 26 9.00 2.76 -1.82
C SER A 26 8.71 2.01 -3.12
N ILE A 27 7.95 0.91 -3.04
CA ILE A 27 7.54 0.12 -4.20
C ILE A 27 6.59 0.94 -5.10
N LEU A 28 5.55 1.57 -4.53
CA LEU A 28 4.61 2.42 -5.27
C LEU A 28 5.35 3.51 -6.07
N LYS A 29 6.30 4.20 -5.44
CA LYS A 29 7.08 5.26 -6.12
C LYS A 29 7.93 4.67 -7.24
N ALA A 30 8.62 3.56 -7.00
CA ALA A 30 9.51 2.94 -7.98
C ALA A 30 8.75 2.37 -9.19
N GLU A 31 7.67 1.63 -8.94
CA GLU A 31 6.92 0.92 -9.98
C GLU A 31 5.94 1.83 -10.72
N CYS A 32 5.29 2.78 -10.02
CA CYS A 32 4.25 3.63 -10.59
C CYS A 32 4.78 5.04 -10.92
N ILE A 33 5.16 5.82 -9.91
CA ILE A 33 5.41 7.27 -10.07
C ILE A 33 6.66 7.57 -10.90
N TYR A 34 7.79 6.92 -10.60
CA TYR A 34 9.06 7.20 -11.28
C TYR A 34 9.09 6.65 -12.71
N ARG A 35 8.33 5.59 -12.96
CA ARG A 35 8.24 4.96 -14.28
C ARG A 35 7.33 5.74 -15.23
N HIS A 36 6.17 6.18 -14.75
CA HIS A 36 5.15 6.81 -15.59
C HIS A 36 5.18 8.33 -15.57
N LYS A 37 5.71 8.97 -14.52
CA LYS A 37 5.88 10.43 -14.39
C LYS A 37 4.60 11.22 -14.76
N PRO A 38 3.56 11.17 -13.92
CA PRO A 38 2.29 11.84 -14.22
C PRO A 38 2.50 13.34 -14.43
N ALA A 39 1.82 13.91 -15.42
CA ALA A 39 1.88 15.32 -15.76
C ALA A 39 0.95 16.17 -14.88
N SER A 40 -0.02 15.55 -14.21
CA SER A 40 -0.98 16.23 -13.34
C SER A 40 -1.33 15.43 -12.09
N PHE A 41 -1.88 16.11 -11.08
CA PHE A 41 -2.41 15.45 -9.88
C PHE A 41 -3.60 14.54 -10.19
N CYS A 42 -4.44 14.89 -11.16
CA CYS A 42 -5.59 14.06 -11.56
C CYS A 42 -5.10 12.71 -12.12
N GLU A 43 -4.13 12.76 -13.04
CA GLU A 43 -3.50 11.57 -13.59
C GLU A 43 -2.79 10.75 -12.51
N ALA A 44 -2.07 11.41 -11.59
CA ALA A 44 -1.43 10.73 -10.47
C ALA A 44 -2.43 9.99 -9.57
N ASN A 45 -3.58 10.59 -9.27
CA ASN A 45 -4.64 9.95 -8.49
C ASN A 45 -5.19 8.71 -9.20
N GLU A 46 -5.56 8.83 -10.48
CA GLU A 46 -6.07 7.69 -11.26
C GLU A 46 -5.04 6.56 -11.40
N MET A 47 -3.76 6.90 -11.50
CA MET A 47 -2.68 5.92 -11.51
C MET A 47 -2.50 5.23 -10.16
N ILE A 48 -2.56 5.98 -9.06
CA ILE A 48 -2.46 5.44 -7.70
C ILE A 48 -3.65 4.52 -7.41
N ASP A 49 -4.87 4.92 -7.77
CA ASP A 49 -6.08 4.10 -7.57
C ASP A 49 -5.97 2.76 -8.29
N ARG A 50 -5.55 2.79 -9.56
CA ARG A 50 -5.30 1.57 -10.35
C ARG A 50 -4.19 0.71 -9.73
N TYR A 51 -3.10 1.34 -9.27
CA TYR A 51 -2.01 0.62 -8.64
C TYR A 51 -2.43 -0.04 -7.32
N ILE A 52 -3.23 0.64 -6.49
CA ILE A 52 -3.77 0.10 -5.23
C ILE A 52 -4.67 -1.10 -5.52
N TYR A 53 -5.51 -1.02 -6.55
CA TYR A 53 -6.34 -2.14 -6.96
C TYR A 53 -5.48 -3.35 -7.35
N PHE A 54 -4.54 -3.15 -8.28
CA PHE A 54 -3.58 -4.18 -8.72
C PHE A 54 -2.81 -4.80 -7.54
N TYR A 55 -2.26 -3.97 -6.65
CA TYR A 55 -1.47 -4.42 -5.50
C TYR A 55 -2.27 -5.34 -4.58
N ASN A 56 -3.54 -5.04 -4.33
CA ASN A 56 -4.36 -5.80 -3.39
C ASN A 56 -5.06 -7.01 -4.02
N HIS A 57 -5.47 -6.92 -5.29
CA HIS A 57 -6.33 -7.92 -5.93
C HIS A 57 -5.59 -8.86 -6.89
N GLU A 58 -4.48 -8.41 -7.48
CA GLU A 58 -3.82 -9.11 -8.59
C GLU A 58 -2.37 -9.50 -8.28
N ARG A 59 -1.67 -8.71 -7.46
CA ARG A 59 -0.24 -8.93 -7.17
C ARG A 59 -0.01 -10.19 -6.35
N ILE A 60 0.55 -11.22 -6.99
CA ILE A 60 0.95 -12.45 -6.31
C ILE A 60 2.09 -12.19 -5.33
N GLN A 61 1.89 -12.56 -4.06
CA GLN A 61 2.95 -12.50 -3.07
C GLN A 61 3.82 -13.75 -3.16
N LEU A 62 5.14 -13.59 -3.28
CA LEU A 62 6.09 -14.71 -3.41
C LEU A 62 5.98 -15.74 -2.28
N LYS A 63 5.64 -15.30 -1.07
CA LYS A 63 5.57 -16.16 0.12
C LYS A 63 4.32 -17.04 0.15
N THR A 64 3.17 -16.53 -0.28
CA THR A 64 1.87 -17.20 -0.16
C THR A 64 1.35 -17.73 -1.48
N GLY A 65 1.88 -17.26 -2.62
CA GLY A 65 1.42 -17.64 -3.95
C GLY A 65 0.07 -17.04 -4.33
N GLU A 66 -0.49 -16.13 -3.54
CA GLU A 66 -1.81 -15.53 -3.74
C GLU A 66 -1.79 -14.00 -3.58
N PRO A 67 -2.81 -13.29 -4.08
CA PRO A 67 -3.00 -11.86 -3.83
C PRO A 67 -3.27 -11.54 -2.35
N PRO A 68 -2.90 -10.33 -1.86
CA PRO A 68 -3.13 -9.93 -0.48
C PRO A 68 -4.59 -10.04 -0.02
N LEU A 69 -5.56 -9.73 -0.89
CA LEU A 69 -6.97 -9.84 -0.57
C LEU A 69 -7.37 -11.29 -0.27
N THR A 70 -6.93 -12.25 -1.08
CA THR A 70 -7.23 -13.68 -0.88
C THR A 70 -6.76 -14.16 0.48
N ARG A 71 -5.54 -13.76 0.87
CA ARG A 71 -4.99 -14.07 2.19
C ARG A 71 -5.83 -13.48 3.32
N ARG A 72 -6.34 -12.26 3.14
CA ARG A 72 -7.15 -11.57 4.15
C ARG A 72 -8.54 -12.21 4.32
N LEU A 73 -9.13 -12.72 3.25
CA LEU A 73 -10.43 -13.39 3.28
C LEU A 73 -10.36 -14.84 3.77
N SER A 74 -9.18 -15.46 3.72
CA SER A 74 -8.95 -16.82 4.23
C SER A 74 -8.64 -16.90 5.73
N THR A 75 -8.59 -15.76 6.42
CA THR A 75 -8.29 -15.65 7.86
C THR A 75 -9.50 -15.09 8.59
#